data_AF-A0AAV6LMJ6-F1
#
_entry.id   AF-A0AAV6LMJ6-F1
#
_cell.length_a   1.000
_cell.length_b   1.000
_cell.length_c   1.000
_cell.angle_alpha   90.00
_cell.angle_beta   90.00
_cell.angle_gamma   90.00
#
_symmetry.space_group_name_H-M   'P 1'
#
loop_
_entity.id
_entity.type
_entity.pdbx_description
1 polymer ?
#
loop_
_entity_poly.entity_id
_entity_poly.type
_entity_poly.pdbx_seq_one_letter_code
_entity_poly.pdbx_strand_id
1 'polypeptide(L)' 'MSTSDEEITKLYRIRQTVMRMLCDRGYLVGDFELEMTKHQFIQKYGENMKREDLVINKAKRNDSSDQITPYGTGVVP' A
#
# COMPACT_ATOMS: atom_id res chain seq x y z
N MET A 1 -24.92 12.82 -4.22
CA MET A 1 -23.88 13.86 -4.32
C MET A 1 -22.56 13.13 -4.43
N SER A 2 -21.98 13.10 -5.63
CA SER A 2 -20.64 12.57 -5.88
C SER A 2 -19.61 13.42 -5.13
N THR A 3 -18.48 12.80 -4.78
CA THR A 3 -17.37 13.47 -4.10
C THR A 3 -16.81 14.53 -5.05
N SER A 4 -16.75 15.80 -4.62
CA SER A 4 -16.21 16.88 -5.46
C SER A 4 -14.76 16.60 -5.87
N ASP A 5 -14.36 17.01 -7.07
CA ASP A 5 -13.00 16.77 -7.58
C ASP A 5 -11.89 17.32 -6.66
N GLU A 6 -12.17 18.42 -5.96
CA GLU A 6 -11.29 19.00 -4.94
C GLU A 6 -11.08 18.07 -3.74
N GLU A 7 -12.16 17.44 -3.26
CA GLU A 7 -12.11 16.50 -2.15
C GLU A 7 -11.37 15.22 -2.57
N ILE A 8 -11.63 14.72 -3.78
CA ILE A 8 -10.88 13.59 -4.37
C ILE A 8 -9.38 13.93 -4.44
N THR A 9 -9.04 15.15 -4.85
CA THR A 9 -7.64 15.61 -4.93
C THR A 9 -6.97 15.68 -3.56
N LYS A 10 -7.67 16.17 -2.54
CA LYS A 10 -7.17 16.17 -1.15
C LYS A 10 -6.94 14.75 -0.65
N LEU A 11 -7.91 13.86 -0.82
CA LEU A 11 -7.82 12.46 -0.40
C LEU A 11 -6.68 11.72 -1.09
N TYR A 12 -6.51 11.96 -2.40
CA TYR A 12 -5.41 11.42 -3.19
C TYR A 12 -4.04 11.87 -2.65
N ARG A 13 -3.89 13.17 -2.35
CA ARG A 13 -2.65 13.72 -1.76
C ARG A 13 -2.37 13.15 -0.38
N ILE A 14 -3.38 13.06 0.49
CA ILE A 14 -3.24 12.48 1.82
C ILE A 14 -2.76 11.03 1.69
N ARG A 15 -3.39 10.24 0.82
CA ARG A 15 -2.97 8.86 0.56
C ARG A 15 -1.53 8.78 0.06
N GLN A 16 -1.13 9.62 -0.91
CA GLN A 16 0.24 9.68 -1.43
C GLN A 16 1.26 9.87 -0.29
N THR A 17 1.01 10.83 0.58
CA THR A 17 1.88 11.10 1.73
C THR A 17 1.89 9.93 2.71
N VAL A 18 0.73 9.34 3.02
CA VAL A 18 0.64 8.18 3.93
C VAL A 18 1.39 6.97 3.36
N MET A 19 1.27 6.68 2.06
CA MET A 19 2.00 5.57 1.42
C MET A 19 3.51 5.77 1.47
N ARG A 20 3.99 7.00 1.23
CA ARG A 20 5.42 7.34 1.39
C ARG A 20 5.85 7.16 2.85
N MET A 21 5.08 7.68 3.81
CA MET A 21 5.36 7.50 5.24
C MET A 21 5.39 6.04 5.67
N LEU A 22 4.51 5.20 5.13
CA LEU A 22 4.51 3.75 5.40
C LEU A 22 5.76 3.10 4.80
N CYS A 23 6.13 3.44 3.57
CA CYS A 23 7.35 2.96 2.92
C CYS A 23 8.60 3.32 3.74
N ASP A 24 8.73 4.59 4.15
CA ASP A 24 9.85 5.08 4.96
C ASP A 24 9.94 4.38 6.33
N ARG A 25 8.80 3.96 6.88
CA ARG A 25 8.73 3.21 8.16
C ARG A 25 8.97 1.70 7.99
N GLY A 26 9.34 1.24 6.80
CA GLY A 26 9.58 -0.18 6.51
C GLY A 26 8.31 -1.01 6.36
N TYR A 27 7.17 -0.41 6.03
CA TYR A 27 5.99 -1.18 5.61
C TYR A 27 6.15 -1.63 4.15
N LEU A 28 5.49 -2.73 3.80
CA LEU A 28 5.55 -3.26 2.45
C LEU A 28 4.58 -2.47 1.54
N VAL A 29 5.14 -1.46 0.88
CA VAL A 29 4.45 -0.59 -0.08
C VAL A 29 5.09 -0.83 -1.45
N GLY A 30 4.28 -1.16 -2.45
CA GLY A 30 4.79 -1.36 -3.81
C GLY A 30 4.95 -0.03 -4.55
N ASP A 31 5.90 0.06 -5.47
CA ASP A 31 6.11 1.26 -6.30
C ASP A 31 4.84 1.64 -7.08
N PHE A 32 4.09 0.66 -7.56
CA PHE A 32 2.80 0.87 -8.22
C PHE A 32 1.76 1.60 -7.33
N GLU A 33 1.87 1.51 -6.01
CA GLU A 33 0.99 2.24 -5.08
C GLU A 33 1.46 3.68 -4.86
N LEU A 34 2.78 3.90 -4.91
CA LEU A 34 3.42 5.22 -4.83
C LEU A 34 3.26 6.00 -6.15
N GLU A 35 3.20 5.31 -7.28
CA GLU A 35 3.03 5.89 -8.62
C GLU A 35 1.57 5.88 -9.09
N MET A 36 0.63 5.42 -8.25
CA MET A 36 -0.79 5.39 -8.60
C MET A 36 -1.29 6.79 -8.96
N THR A 37 -1.91 6.91 -10.14
CA THR A 37 -2.47 8.19 -10.61
C THR A 37 -3.84 8.47 -9.99
N LYS A 38 -4.27 9.75 -9.99
CA LYS A 38 -5.61 10.15 -9.53
C LYS A 38 -6.74 9.41 -10.26
N HIS A 39 -6.57 9.13 -11.56
CA HIS A 39 -7.57 8.39 -12.33
C HIS A 39 -7.70 6.94 -11.83
N GLN A 40 -6.58 6.25 -11.61
CA GLN A 40 -6.59 4.90 -11.02
C GLN A 40 -7.16 4.90 -9.60
N PHE A 41 -6.92 5.97 -8.83
CA PHE A 41 -7.52 6.15 -7.52
C PHE A 41 -9.06 6.24 -7.60
N ILE A 42 -9.60 7.05 -8.51
CA ILE A 42 -11.05 7.15 -8.72
C ILE A 42 -11.62 5.82 -9.22
N GLN A 43 -10.94 5.14 -10.15
CA GLN A 43 -11.40 3.85 -10.67
C GLN A 43 -11.45 2.77 -9.58
N LYS A 44 -10.52 2.80 -8.62
CA LYS A 44 -10.43 1.81 -7.54
C LYS A 44 -11.46 2.02 -6.42
N TYR A 45 -11.72 3.28 -6.04
CA TYR A 45 -12.60 3.61 -4.91
C TYR A 45 -13.98 4.15 -5.33
N GLY A 46 -14.16 4.46 -6.62
CA GLY A 46 -15.37 5.06 -7.17
C GLY A 46 -15.49 6.57 -6.94
N GLU A 47 -16.42 7.20 -7.65
CA GLU A 47 -16.69 8.65 -7.54
C GLU A 47 -17.40 9.05 -6.22
N ASN A 48 -17.88 8.09 -5.44
CA ASN A 48 -18.51 8.30 -4.13
C ASN A 48 -17.62 7.81 -2.96
N MET A 49 -16.30 7.85 -3.14
CA MET A 49 -15.36 7.43 -2.10
C MET A 49 -15.53 8.26 -0.81
N LYS A 50 -15.73 7.59 0.33
CA LYS A 50 -15.70 8.25 1.65
C LYS A 50 -14.35 8.05 2.30
N ARG A 51 -14.04 8.92 3.27
CA ARG A 51 -12.82 8.81 4.08
C ARG A 51 -12.72 7.46 4.82
N GLU A 52 -13.87 6.88 5.13
CA GLU A 52 -14.02 5.57 5.76
C GLU A 52 -13.69 4.42 4.80
N ASP A 53 -13.85 4.59 3.49
CA ASP A 53 -13.50 3.58 2.47
C ASP A 53 -11.99 3.57 2.18
N LEU A 54 -11.26 4.60 2.63
CA LEU A 54 -9.82 4.74 2.46
C LEU A 54 -9.01 4.06 3.57
N VAL A 55 -9.58 3.04 4.23
CA VAL A 55 -8.87 2.25 5.23
C VAL A 55 -7.74 1.47 4.56
N ILE A 56 -6.51 1.94 4.80
CA ILE A 56 -5.29 1.31 4.30
C ILE A 56 -4.79 0.35 5.38
N ASN A 57 -5.03 -0.95 5.19
CA ASN A 57 -4.47 -1.98 6.04
C ASN A 57 -3.19 -2.53 5.37
N LYS A 58 -2.02 -2.13 5.89
CA LYS A 58 -0.71 -2.59 5.41
C LYS A 58 -0.04 -3.45 6.45
N ALA A 59 0.35 -4.65 6.06
CA ALA A 59 1.25 -5.47 6.87
C ALA A 59 2.59 -4.76 6.98
N LYS A 60 3.06 -4.56 8.22
CA LYS A 60 4.44 -4.15 8.47
C LYS A 60 5.35 -5.26 7.94
N ARG A 61 6.49 -4.91 7.33
CA ARG A 61 7.52 -5.88 6.98
C ARG A 61 8.15 -6.35 8.30
N ASN A 62 7.44 -7.22 9.01
CA ASN A 62 7.97 -7.86 10.20
C ASN A 62 8.98 -8.90 9.71
N ASP A 63 10.18 -8.81 10.26
CA ASP A 63 11.33 -9.68 10.08
C ASP A 63 10.97 -11.08 9.56
N SER A 64 11.36 -11.37 8.32
CA SER A 64 11.55 -12.75 7.88
C SER A 64 12.88 -13.29 8.44
N SER A 65 13.08 -13.18 9.75
CA SER A 65 14.13 -13.89 10.50
C SER A 65 13.76 -15.37 10.74
N ASP A 66 12.67 -15.87 10.16
CA ASP A 66 12.15 -17.21 10.43
C ASP A 66 11.89 -18.04 9.16
N GLN A 67 12.67 -17.81 8.11
CA GLN A 67 12.81 -18.78 7.02
C GLN A 67 14.29 -19.14 6.90
N ILE A 68 14.85 -19.65 8.00
CA ILE A 68 16.05 -20.48 7.95
C ILE A 68 15.63 -21.70 7.12
N THR A 69 16.02 -21.72 5.84
CA THR A 69 15.90 -22.96 5.06
C THR A 69 16.94 -23.89 5.64
N PRO A 70 16.60 -25.00 6.33
CA PRO A 70 17.59 -26.00 6.64
C PRO A 70 18.03 -26.56 5.29
N TYR A 71 19.16 -26.09 4.78
CA TYR A 71 19.85 -26.76 3.70
C TYR A 71 20.08 -28.19 4.18
N GLY A 72 19.24 -29.11 3.69
CA GLY A 72 19.48 -30.53 3.78
C GLY A 72 20.80 -30.77 3.07
N THR A 73 21.87 -30.84 3.86
CA THR A 73 23.14 -31.41 3.43
C THR A 73 22.84 -32.81 2.96
N GLY A 74 22.78 -32.96 1.63
CA GLY A 74 22.75 -34.24 0.96
C GLY A 74 23.93 -35.06 1.46
N VAL A 75 23.62 -36.11 2.20
CA VAL A 75 24.53 -37.22 2.41
C VAL A 75 24.61 -37.98 1.09
N VAL A 76 25.72 -37.76 0.38
CA VAL A 76 26.37 -38.80 -0.44
C VAL A 76 27.57 -39.26 0.40
N PRO A 77 27.77 -40.57 0.63
CA PRO A 77 27.92 -41.56 -0.43
C PRO A 77 26.95 -42.75 -0.38
#